data_AF-A0A059DWC2-F1
#
_entry.id   AF-A0A059DWC2-F1
#
_cell.length_a   1.000
_cell.length_b   1.000
_cell.length_c   1.000
_cell.angle_alpha   90.00
_cell.angle_beta   90.00
_cell.angle_gamma   90.00
#
_symmetry.space_group_name_H-M   'P 1'
#
loop_
_entity.id
_entity.type
_entity.pdbx_description
1 polymer ?
#
loop_
_entity_poly.entity_id
_entity_poly.type
_entity_poly.pdbx_seq_one_letter_code
_entity_poly.pdbx_strand_id
1 'polypeptide(L)'
;MMRVFFLSLYLLFAGPMAAADTACPPGEGEKNCMVQAIWEAAAGYPADKRERLRPIFLNTLALSGDTALLAEWEGRLGGVAAPQPEYPDYIRERAEAELREADWNRFLQRAQAGLPPFNIGRPELMAAGARLAPDTATRRRVVEAMFALAGPPQPSARPLENFERGDFGHVLSELAMETCDLAAFDRAVQLTVEPDGLRYAFWRARITGGASALASRVRAEGAREDTRHVREALEGYGAILERGYCPA
;
A
#
# COMPACT_ATOMS: atom_id res chain seq x y z
N MET A 1 38.86 -66.74 -12.48
CA MET A 1 37.94 -66.02 -13.38
C MET A 1 36.59 -65.91 -12.68
N MET A 2 36.18 -64.71 -12.24
CA MET A 2 34.77 -64.27 -12.25
C MET A 2 34.73 -62.79 -11.85
N ARG A 3 34.23 -61.95 -12.76
CA ARG A 3 33.90 -60.53 -12.55
C ARG A 3 32.59 -60.44 -11.77
N VAL A 4 32.48 -59.56 -10.77
CA VAL A 4 31.17 -59.00 -10.37
C VAL A 4 31.34 -57.53 -9.99
N PHE A 5 30.35 -56.76 -10.43
CA PHE A 5 30.30 -55.33 -10.65
C PHE A 5 30.29 -54.46 -9.39
N PHE A 6 31.02 -53.34 -9.46
CA PHE A 6 30.75 -52.15 -8.66
C PHE A 6 29.43 -51.51 -9.14
N LEU A 7 28.46 -51.38 -8.24
CA LEU A 7 27.26 -50.57 -8.44
C LEU A 7 27.25 -49.48 -7.38
N SER A 8 27.88 -48.36 -7.73
CA SER A 8 27.86 -47.12 -6.95
C SER A 8 26.48 -46.48 -7.08
N LEU A 9 25.64 -46.65 -6.06
CA LEU A 9 24.34 -46.03 -5.96
C LEU A 9 24.51 -44.56 -5.54
N TYR A 10 24.58 -43.64 -6.50
CA TYR A 10 24.46 -42.20 -6.23
C TYR A 10 23.01 -41.89 -5.84
N LEU A 11 22.77 -41.77 -4.54
CA LEU A 11 21.56 -41.16 -3.99
C LEU A 11 21.58 -39.66 -4.32
N LEU A 12 20.92 -39.28 -5.42
CA LEU A 12 20.52 -37.91 -5.69
C LEU A 12 19.44 -37.52 -4.68
N PHE A 13 19.86 -36.90 -3.57
CA PHE A 13 18.96 -36.11 -2.74
C PHE A 13 18.52 -34.90 -3.57
N ALA A 14 17.36 -34.99 -4.21
CA ALA A 14 16.62 -33.84 -4.68
C ALA A 14 16.09 -33.10 -3.44
N GLY A 15 16.90 -32.18 -2.91
CA GLY A 15 16.39 -31.16 -2.01
C GLY A 15 15.32 -30.33 -2.72
N PRO A 16 14.36 -29.74 -1.99
CA PRO A 16 13.39 -28.85 -2.61
C PRO A 16 14.17 -27.72 -3.29
N MET A 17 13.94 -27.52 -4.59
CA MET A 17 14.44 -26.34 -5.28
C MET A 17 13.90 -25.13 -4.50
N ALA A 18 14.81 -24.37 -3.89
CA ALA A 18 14.50 -23.02 -3.48
C ALA A 18 13.93 -22.32 -4.73
N ALA A 19 12.66 -21.92 -4.68
CA ALA A 19 12.10 -21.06 -5.70
C ALA A 19 13.02 -19.85 -5.77
N ALA A 20 13.69 -19.64 -6.91
CA ALA A 20 14.63 -18.55 -7.06
C ALA A 20 13.89 -17.24 -6.73
N ASP A 21 14.41 -16.50 -5.74
CA ASP A 21 14.01 -15.14 -5.39
C ASP A 21 14.26 -14.23 -6.59
N THR A 22 13.33 -14.26 -7.55
CA THR A 22 13.45 -13.50 -8.78
C THR A 22 12.73 -12.18 -8.58
N ALA A 23 13.52 -11.16 -8.26
CA ALA A 23 13.10 -9.78 -8.41
C ALA A 23 12.54 -9.57 -9.84
N CYS A 24 11.58 -8.65 -9.97
CA CYS A 24 11.13 -8.26 -11.29
C CYS A 24 12.23 -7.50 -12.05
N PRO A 25 12.25 -7.57 -13.39
CA PRO A 25 13.17 -6.74 -14.16
C PRO A 25 12.80 -5.26 -13.93
N PRO A 26 13.78 -4.38 -13.64
CA PRO A 26 13.50 -2.96 -13.51
C PRO A 26 13.09 -2.35 -14.86
N GLY A 27 12.36 -1.24 -14.83
CA GLY A 27 11.93 -0.52 -16.04
C GLY A 27 10.64 -1.09 -16.64
N GLU A 28 10.55 -1.12 -17.98
CA GLU A 28 9.30 -1.44 -18.69
C GLU A 28 8.71 -2.82 -18.34
N GLY A 29 9.56 -3.79 -18.01
CA GLY A 29 9.13 -5.14 -17.62
C GLY A 29 8.64 -5.27 -16.17
N GLU A 30 8.85 -4.26 -15.31
CA GLU A 30 8.54 -4.34 -13.89
C GLU A 30 7.04 -4.55 -13.67
N LYS A 31 6.22 -3.77 -14.38
CA LYS A 31 4.76 -3.77 -14.23
C LYS A 31 4.15 -5.14 -14.49
N ASN A 32 4.45 -5.73 -15.65
CA ASN A 32 3.91 -7.04 -16.02
C ASN A 32 4.33 -8.11 -15.01
N CYS A 33 5.60 -8.09 -14.59
CA CYS A 33 6.11 -9.03 -13.60
C CYS A 33 5.48 -8.83 -12.22
N MET A 34 5.28 -7.59 -11.76
CA MET A 34 4.73 -7.32 -10.44
C MET A 34 3.25 -7.67 -10.37
N VAL A 35 2.48 -7.31 -11.40
CA VAL A 35 1.07 -7.70 -11.54
C VAL A 35 0.92 -9.22 -11.53
N GLN A 36 1.81 -9.93 -12.25
CA GLN A 36 1.89 -11.39 -12.20
C GLN A 36 2.23 -11.90 -10.79
N ALA A 37 3.24 -11.34 -10.12
CA ALA A 37 3.67 -11.75 -8.79
C ALA A 37 2.55 -11.59 -7.75
N ILE A 38 1.80 -10.49 -7.81
CA ILE A 38 0.66 -10.23 -6.93
C ILE A 38 -0.46 -11.26 -7.15
N TRP A 39 -0.77 -11.60 -8.40
CA TRP A 39 -1.78 -12.62 -8.68
C TRP A 39 -1.31 -14.03 -8.29
N GLU A 40 -0.03 -14.36 -8.52
CA GLU A 40 0.58 -15.63 -8.09
C GLU A 40 0.51 -15.80 -6.57
N ALA A 41 0.71 -14.73 -5.81
CA ALA A 41 0.56 -14.75 -4.35
C ALA A 41 -0.87 -15.13 -3.91
N ALA A 42 -1.88 -14.85 -4.73
CA ALA A 42 -3.25 -15.27 -4.47
C ALA A 42 -3.52 -16.76 -4.79
N ALA A 43 -2.60 -17.46 -5.48
CA ALA A 43 -2.81 -18.85 -5.90
C ALA A 43 -3.01 -19.82 -4.73
N GLY A 44 -2.46 -19.51 -3.56
CA GLY A 44 -2.59 -20.30 -2.33
C GLY A 44 -3.94 -20.18 -1.62
N TYR A 45 -4.81 -19.26 -2.02
CA TYR A 45 -6.11 -19.06 -1.36
C TYR A 45 -7.22 -19.98 -1.90
N PRO A 46 -8.24 -20.29 -1.07
CA PRO A 46 -9.51 -20.86 -1.51
C PRO A 46 -10.13 -20.15 -2.71
N ALA A 47 -10.84 -20.90 -3.57
CA ALA A 47 -11.39 -20.39 -4.83
C ALA A 47 -12.34 -19.20 -4.65
N ASP A 48 -13.18 -19.22 -3.61
CA ASP A 48 -14.10 -18.14 -3.27
C ASP A 48 -13.36 -16.85 -2.86
N LYS A 49 -12.24 -16.96 -2.14
CA LYS A 49 -11.39 -15.81 -1.80
C LYS A 49 -10.69 -15.23 -3.02
N ARG A 50 -10.19 -16.08 -3.92
CA ARG A 50 -9.61 -15.64 -5.19
C ARG A 50 -10.65 -14.95 -6.08
N GLU A 51 -11.89 -15.45 -6.11
CA GLU A 51 -13.00 -14.82 -6.82
C GLU A 51 -13.26 -13.39 -6.30
N ARG A 52 -13.27 -13.21 -4.98
CA ARG A 52 -13.45 -11.88 -4.35
C ARG A 52 -12.28 -10.92 -4.61
N LEU A 53 -11.07 -11.44 -4.79
CA LEU A 53 -9.89 -10.64 -5.12
C LEU A 53 -9.87 -10.20 -6.59
N ARG A 54 -10.48 -10.95 -7.50
CA ARG A 54 -10.50 -10.64 -8.94
C ARG A 54 -10.95 -9.21 -9.26
N PRO A 55 -12.12 -8.72 -8.81
CA PRO A 55 -12.53 -7.35 -9.12
C PRO A 55 -11.60 -6.31 -8.51
N ILE A 56 -11.03 -6.56 -7.33
CA ILE A 56 -10.06 -5.65 -6.70
C ILE A 56 -8.80 -5.58 -7.56
N PHE A 57 -8.27 -6.73 -7.98
CA PHE A 57 -7.10 -6.82 -8.83
C PHE A 57 -7.28 -6.09 -10.17
N LEU A 58 -8.39 -6.36 -10.87
CA LEU A 58 -8.68 -5.73 -12.17
C LEU A 58 -8.86 -4.22 -12.03
N ASN A 59 -9.55 -3.75 -10.98
CA ASN A 59 -9.72 -2.33 -10.71
C ASN A 59 -8.38 -1.65 -10.35
N THR A 60 -7.51 -2.31 -9.60
CA THR A 60 -6.15 -1.81 -9.33
C THR A 60 -5.34 -1.70 -10.62
N LEU A 61 -5.43 -2.69 -11.51
CA LEU A 61 -4.73 -2.66 -12.79
C LEU A 61 -5.22 -1.53 -13.70
N ALA A 62 -6.52 -1.24 -13.68
CA ALA A 62 -7.12 -0.14 -14.43
C ALA A 62 -6.53 1.23 -14.07
N LEU A 63 -6.02 1.41 -12.85
CA LEU A 63 -5.32 2.64 -12.42
C LEU A 63 -4.08 2.96 -13.28
N SER A 64 -3.48 1.94 -13.90
CA SER A 64 -2.27 2.11 -14.72
C SER A 64 -2.50 2.83 -16.06
N GLY A 65 -3.75 2.92 -16.52
CA GLY A 65 -4.09 3.39 -17.87
C GLY A 65 -3.63 2.47 -19.02
N ASP A 66 -2.99 1.34 -18.73
CA ASP A 66 -2.55 0.37 -19.75
C ASP A 66 -3.72 -0.55 -20.16
N THR A 67 -4.43 -0.13 -21.19
CA THR A 67 -5.60 -0.84 -21.71
C THR A 67 -5.27 -2.21 -22.31
N ALA A 68 -4.06 -2.39 -22.85
CA ALA A 68 -3.64 -3.66 -23.43
C ALA A 68 -3.38 -4.70 -22.32
N LEU A 69 -2.63 -4.31 -21.28
CA LEU A 69 -2.40 -5.15 -20.12
C LEU A 69 -3.71 -5.45 -19.38
N LEU A 70 -4.59 -4.45 -19.22
CA LEU A 70 -5.89 -4.67 -18.60
C LEU A 70 -6.72 -5.70 -19.37
N ALA A 71 -6.83 -5.55 -20.70
CA ALA A 71 -7.59 -6.48 -21.54
C ALA A 71 -7.03 -7.91 -21.50
N GLU A 72 -5.71 -8.07 -21.43
CA GLU A 72 -5.07 -9.39 -21.24
C GLU A 72 -5.55 -10.05 -19.94
N TRP A 73 -5.53 -9.30 -18.83
CA TRP A 73 -5.91 -9.81 -17.51
C TRP A 73 -7.42 -10.05 -17.38
N GLU A 74 -8.25 -9.20 -17.98
CA GLU A 74 -9.70 -9.42 -18.09
C GLU A 74 -10.01 -10.72 -18.84
N GLY A 75 -9.34 -10.96 -19.97
CA GLY A 75 -9.45 -12.20 -20.74
C GLY A 75 -8.97 -13.43 -19.98
N ARG A 76 -7.88 -13.31 -19.23
CA ARG A 76 -7.30 -14.41 -18.45
C ARG A 76 -8.13 -14.78 -17.23
N LEU A 77 -8.68 -13.80 -16.51
CA LEU A 77 -9.38 -14.02 -15.25
C LEU A 77 -10.89 -14.20 -15.43
N GLY A 78 -11.45 -13.75 -16.54
CA GLY A 78 -12.89 -13.71 -16.76
C GLY A 78 -13.55 -12.63 -15.91
N GLY A 79 -13.90 -11.52 -16.55
CA GLY A 79 -14.53 -10.37 -15.92
C GLY A 79 -14.08 -9.08 -16.60
N VAL A 80 -14.61 -7.95 -16.15
CA VAL A 80 -14.17 -6.61 -16.58
C VAL A 80 -13.86 -5.77 -15.35
N ALA A 81 -12.87 -4.89 -15.45
CA ALA A 81 -12.70 -3.83 -14.47
C ALA A 81 -13.98 -3.01 -14.43
N ALA A 82 -14.51 -2.87 -13.22
CA ALA A 82 -15.65 -2.03 -12.92
C ALA A 82 -15.17 -1.12 -11.79
N PRO A 83 -14.37 -0.08 -12.12
CA PRO A 83 -13.95 0.89 -11.12
C PRO A 83 -15.22 1.40 -10.43
N GLN A 84 -15.16 1.51 -9.10
CA GLN A 84 -16.33 1.98 -8.38
C GLN A 84 -16.73 3.36 -8.93
N PRO A 85 -18.04 3.63 -9.06
CA PRO A 85 -18.49 4.95 -9.47
C PRO A 85 -17.87 6.00 -8.54
N GLU A 86 -17.46 7.14 -9.09
CA GLU A 86 -16.97 8.27 -8.29
C GLU A 86 -18.07 8.67 -7.30
N TYR A 87 -17.89 8.25 -6.05
CA TYR A 87 -18.72 8.72 -4.94
C TYR A 87 -18.26 10.12 -4.53
N PRO A 88 -19.15 10.97 -4.02
CA PRO A 88 -18.74 12.23 -3.40
C PRO A 88 -17.67 11.98 -2.34
N ASP A 89 -16.57 12.72 -2.41
CA ASP A 89 -15.52 12.69 -1.39
C ASP A 89 -16.00 13.49 -0.18
N TYR A 90 -16.84 12.86 0.64
CA TYR A 90 -17.46 13.49 1.80
C TYR A 90 -16.43 14.00 2.82
N ILE A 91 -15.24 13.39 2.89
CA ILE A 91 -14.17 13.87 3.79
C ILE A 91 -13.61 15.18 3.27
N ARG A 92 -13.33 15.27 1.97
CA ARG A 92 -12.92 16.52 1.34
C ARG A 92 -14.01 17.59 1.43
N GLU A 93 -15.26 17.28 1.09
CA GLU A 93 -16.38 18.24 1.18
C GLU A 93 -16.52 18.79 2.61
N ARG A 94 -16.33 17.94 3.62
CA ARG A 94 -16.36 18.34 5.02
C ARG A 94 -15.17 19.23 5.40
N ALA A 95 -13.96 18.92 4.92
CA ALA A 95 -12.79 19.77 5.12
C ALA A 95 -12.98 21.15 4.45
N GLU A 96 -13.52 21.19 3.23
CA GLU A 96 -13.86 22.41 2.51
C GLU A 96 -14.93 23.23 3.24
N ALA A 97 -15.95 22.58 3.81
CA ALA A 97 -16.95 23.26 4.63
C ALA A 97 -16.33 23.91 5.87
N GLU A 98 -15.50 23.18 6.62
CA GLU A 98 -14.81 23.73 7.79
C GLU A 98 -13.89 24.91 7.44
N LEU A 99 -13.14 24.82 6.33
CA LEU A 99 -12.24 25.88 5.87
C LEU A 99 -12.97 27.10 5.29
N ARG A 100 -14.25 26.96 4.90
CA ARG A 100 -15.09 28.11 4.53
C ARG A 100 -15.63 28.84 5.76
N GLU A 101 -15.93 28.12 6.83
CA GLU A 101 -16.48 28.68 8.08
C GLU A 101 -15.39 29.21 9.03
N ALA A 102 -14.13 28.80 8.82
CA ALA A 102 -13.01 29.06 9.70
C ALA A 102 -11.71 29.28 8.92
N ASP A 103 -10.80 30.09 9.46
CA ASP A 103 -9.43 30.15 8.94
C ASP A 103 -8.61 28.90 9.36
N TRP A 104 -7.40 28.77 8.80
CA TRP A 104 -6.49 27.67 9.11
C TRP A 104 -6.12 27.56 10.59
N ASN A 105 -6.10 28.67 11.35
CA ASN A 105 -5.81 28.62 12.77
C ASN A 105 -6.95 27.95 13.54
N ARG A 106 -8.19 28.33 13.23
CA ARG A 106 -9.38 27.76 13.85
C ARG A 106 -9.61 26.31 13.40
N PHE A 107 -9.30 25.96 12.14
CA PHE A 107 -9.28 24.57 11.69
C PHE A 107 -8.38 23.70 12.58
N LEU A 108 -7.12 24.12 12.76
CA LEU A 108 -6.15 23.39 13.60
C LEU A 108 -6.53 23.38 15.07
N GLN A 109 -7.06 24.48 15.61
CA GLN A 109 -7.52 24.55 16.99
C GLN A 109 -8.66 23.57 17.27
N ARG A 110 -9.65 23.48 16.36
CA ARG A 110 -10.76 22.53 16.48
C ARG A 110 -10.29 21.09 16.38
N ALA A 111 -9.37 20.81 15.46
CA ALA A 111 -8.75 19.50 15.32
C ALA A 111 -8.00 19.09 16.60
N GLN A 112 -7.21 20.01 17.16
CA GLN A 112 -6.47 19.77 18.40
C GLN A 112 -7.41 19.48 19.58
N ALA A 113 -8.50 20.22 19.68
CA ALA A 113 -9.51 20.06 20.72
C ALA A 113 -10.43 18.84 20.51
N GLY A 114 -10.34 18.15 19.36
CA GLY A 114 -11.23 17.03 19.02
C GLY A 114 -12.70 17.45 18.93
N LEU A 115 -12.97 18.73 18.67
CA LEU A 115 -14.33 19.24 18.54
C LEU A 115 -14.95 18.78 17.23
N PRO A 116 -16.28 18.57 17.14
CA PRO A 116 -16.94 18.33 15.88
C PRO A 116 -16.48 19.35 14.82
N PRO A 117 -16.15 18.90 13.60
CA PRO A 117 -16.29 17.55 13.06
C PRO A 117 -15.14 16.57 13.37
N PHE A 118 -14.07 17.01 14.01
CA PHE A 118 -12.86 16.23 14.29
C PHE A 118 -12.98 15.25 15.46
N ASN A 119 -14.20 14.98 15.93
CA ASN A 119 -14.43 13.94 16.93
C ASN A 119 -14.55 12.53 16.30
N ILE A 120 -14.65 12.44 14.96
CA ILE A 120 -14.72 11.20 14.18
C ILE A 120 -13.88 11.40 12.91
N GLY A 121 -12.97 10.47 12.61
CA GLY A 121 -12.15 10.53 11.40
C GLY A 121 -11.23 11.76 11.34
N ARG A 122 -10.71 12.18 12.51
CA ARG A 122 -9.82 13.33 12.62
C ARG A 122 -8.59 13.22 11.72
N PRO A 123 -7.87 12.07 11.66
CA PRO A 123 -6.73 11.91 10.77
C PRO A 123 -7.09 12.19 9.31
N GLU A 124 -8.17 11.58 8.80
CA GLU A 124 -8.62 11.69 7.41
C GLU A 124 -9.06 13.12 7.08
N LEU A 125 -9.80 13.76 7.99
CA LEU A 125 -10.26 15.14 7.79
C LEU A 125 -9.09 16.13 7.79
N MET A 126 -8.10 15.94 8.68
CA MET A 126 -6.88 16.74 8.65
C MET A 126 -6.06 16.49 7.40
N ALA A 127 -5.99 15.24 6.90
CA ALA A 127 -5.30 14.91 5.66
C ALA A 127 -5.96 15.57 4.45
N ALA A 128 -7.29 15.58 4.37
CA ALA A 128 -8.02 16.35 3.37
C ALA A 128 -7.73 17.85 3.48
N GLY A 129 -7.71 18.40 4.70
CA GLY A 129 -7.25 19.78 4.93
C GLY A 129 -5.83 20.03 4.42
N ALA A 130 -4.90 19.11 4.63
CA ALA A 130 -3.52 19.22 4.13
C ALA A 130 -3.47 19.22 2.59
N ARG A 131 -4.33 18.47 1.91
CA ARG A 131 -4.46 18.48 0.44
C ARG A 131 -5.10 19.76 -0.11
N LEU A 132 -5.98 20.39 0.67
CA LEU A 132 -6.65 21.65 0.33
C LEU A 132 -5.82 22.90 0.66
N ALA A 133 -4.67 22.74 1.31
CA ALA A 133 -3.82 23.85 1.68
C ALA A 133 -3.40 24.69 0.45
N PRO A 134 -3.52 26.03 0.50
CA PRO A 134 -3.25 26.90 -0.65
C PRO A 134 -1.76 26.97 -1.02
N ASP A 135 -0.89 26.56 -0.09
CA ASP A 135 0.55 26.64 -0.24
C ASP A 135 1.27 25.59 0.62
N THR A 136 2.56 25.37 0.33
CA THR A 136 3.40 24.38 1.02
C THR A 136 3.60 24.68 2.50
N ALA A 137 3.63 25.95 2.91
CA ALA A 137 3.82 26.32 4.31
C ALA A 137 2.57 25.98 5.13
N THR A 138 1.39 26.29 4.62
CA THR A 138 0.11 25.92 5.22
C THR A 138 -0.04 24.40 5.29
N ARG A 139 0.28 23.68 4.21
CA ARG A 139 0.28 22.21 4.22
C ARG A 139 1.19 21.64 5.29
N ARG A 140 2.43 22.15 5.39
CA ARG A 140 3.41 21.73 6.41
C ARG A 140 2.88 21.97 7.82
N ARG A 141 2.22 23.10 8.07
CA ARG A 141 1.62 23.40 9.39
C ARG A 141 0.55 22.37 9.77
N VAL A 142 -0.29 21.95 8.82
CA VAL A 142 -1.30 20.91 9.06
C VAL A 142 -0.63 19.56 9.33
N VAL A 143 0.35 19.16 8.52
CA VAL A 143 1.09 17.90 8.68
C VAL A 143 1.82 17.84 10.03
N GLU A 144 2.47 18.92 10.46
CA GLU A 144 3.13 18.96 11.78
C GLU A 144 2.12 18.89 12.93
N ALA A 145 0.94 19.50 12.80
CA ALA A 145 -0.13 19.36 13.79
C ALA A 145 -0.64 17.90 13.87
N MET A 146 -0.75 17.21 12.73
CA MET A 146 -1.10 15.79 12.69
C MET A 146 -0.04 14.93 13.40
N PHE A 147 1.25 15.17 13.16
CA PHE A 147 2.32 14.47 13.89
C PHE A 147 2.28 14.76 15.40
N ALA A 148 2.00 16.01 15.80
CA ALA A 148 1.87 16.36 17.21
C ALA A 148 0.70 15.64 17.88
N LEU A 149 -0.43 15.48 17.18
CA LEU A 149 -1.59 14.74 17.65
C LEU A 149 -1.35 13.23 17.75
N ALA A 150 -0.65 12.66 16.76
CA ALA A 150 -0.29 11.24 16.77
C ALA A 150 0.64 10.87 17.93
N GLY A 151 1.48 11.84 18.36
CA GLY A 151 2.50 11.62 19.38
C GLY A 151 3.65 10.73 18.89
N PRO A 152 4.58 10.34 19.78
CA PRO A 152 5.71 9.50 19.40
C PRO A 152 5.27 8.04 19.11
N PRO A 153 6.07 7.29 18.33
CA PRO A 153 5.92 5.85 18.21
C PRO A 153 5.93 5.17 19.58
N GLN A 154 5.08 4.16 19.76
CA GLN A 154 5.08 3.34 20.98
C GLN A 154 5.13 1.85 20.59
N PRO A 155 6.33 1.29 20.38
CA PRO A 155 6.51 -0.09 19.92
C PRO A 155 5.90 -1.14 20.87
N SER A 156 5.73 -0.79 22.14
CA SER A 156 5.20 -1.66 23.19
C SER A 156 3.69 -1.51 23.42
N ALA A 157 3.03 -0.56 22.77
CA ALA A 157 1.59 -0.36 22.94
C ALA A 157 0.82 -1.49 22.26
N ARG A 158 -0.24 -1.99 22.90
CA ARG A 158 -1.11 -2.96 22.23
C ARG A 158 -1.82 -2.28 21.05
N PRO A 159 -2.10 -2.98 19.93
CA PRO A 159 -2.74 -2.38 18.76
C PRO A 159 -4.06 -1.64 19.06
N LEU A 160 -4.80 -2.09 20.08
CA LEU A 160 -6.08 -1.51 20.50
C LEU A 160 -5.94 -0.28 21.40
N GLU A 161 -4.74 0.00 21.94
CA GLU A 161 -4.52 1.06 22.93
C GLU A 161 -4.34 2.44 22.30
N ASN A 162 -4.16 2.54 20.98
CA ASN A 162 -4.08 3.82 20.29
C ASN A 162 -4.39 3.72 18.78
N PHE A 163 -5.63 3.35 18.46
CA PHE A 163 -6.13 3.30 17.08
C PHE A 163 -5.88 4.59 16.30
N GLU A 164 -6.18 5.74 16.92
CA GLU A 164 -6.06 7.04 16.27
C GLU A 164 -4.63 7.37 15.84
N ARG A 165 -3.61 6.97 16.61
CA ARG A 165 -2.22 7.10 16.18
C ARG A 165 -1.92 6.25 14.94
N GLY A 166 -2.45 5.03 14.89
CA GLY A 166 -2.30 4.17 13.71
C GLY A 166 -2.93 4.80 12.47
N ASP A 167 -4.12 5.37 12.63
CA ASP A 167 -4.84 6.10 11.56
C ASP A 167 -4.05 7.34 11.12
N PHE A 168 -3.52 8.14 12.06
CA PHE A 168 -2.60 9.24 11.75
C PHE A 168 -1.36 8.75 11.00
N GLY A 169 -0.73 7.67 11.45
CA GLY A 169 0.43 7.08 10.80
C GLY A 169 0.13 6.69 9.36
N HIS A 170 -1.04 6.10 9.11
CA HIS A 170 -1.48 5.71 7.78
C HIS A 170 -1.66 6.91 6.86
N VAL A 171 -2.49 7.89 7.25
CA VAL A 171 -2.77 9.06 6.40
C VAL A 171 -1.54 9.96 6.22
N LEU A 172 -0.66 10.06 7.22
CA LEU A 172 0.62 10.78 7.10
C LEU A 172 1.56 10.09 6.13
N SER A 173 1.62 8.75 6.15
CA SER A 173 2.42 7.97 5.20
C SER A 173 1.89 8.13 3.77
N GLU A 174 0.56 8.15 3.60
CA GLU A 174 -0.08 8.42 2.31
C GLU A 174 0.27 9.83 1.80
N LEU A 175 0.06 10.87 2.62
CA LEU A 175 0.41 12.26 2.24
C LEU A 175 1.88 12.43 1.88
N ALA A 176 2.77 11.79 2.64
CA ALA A 176 4.20 11.83 2.39
C ALA A 176 4.57 11.09 1.09
N MET A 177 3.95 9.93 0.85
CA MET A 177 4.08 9.18 -0.41
C MET A 177 3.60 10.00 -1.59
N GLU A 178 2.43 10.64 -1.51
CA GLU A 178 1.85 11.46 -2.58
C GLU A 178 2.79 12.60 -3.00
N THR A 179 3.48 13.19 -2.03
CA THR A 179 4.38 14.33 -2.28
C THR A 179 5.86 14.03 -2.19
N CYS A 180 6.23 12.75 -2.29
CA CYS A 180 7.60 12.31 -2.41
C CYS A 180 8.51 12.75 -1.24
N ASP A 181 7.94 12.90 -0.03
CA ASP A 181 8.68 13.30 1.16
C ASP A 181 9.12 12.06 1.94
N LEU A 182 10.32 11.55 1.62
CA LEU A 182 10.86 10.35 2.25
C LEU A 182 11.04 10.49 3.77
N ALA A 183 11.46 11.67 4.24
CA ALA A 183 11.71 11.89 5.65
C ALA A 183 10.41 11.89 6.46
N ALA A 184 9.37 12.56 5.94
CA ALA A 184 8.04 12.49 6.54
C ALA A 184 7.46 11.07 6.48
N PHE A 185 7.68 10.34 5.38
CA PHE A 185 7.23 8.96 5.22
C PHE A 185 7.86 8.04 6.26
N ASP A 186 9.20 8.06 6.39
CA ASP A 186 9.92 7.21 7.33
C ASP A 186 9.55 7.54 8.80
N ARG A 187 9.15 8.79 9.12
CA ARG A 187 8.60 9.16 10.43
C ARG A 187 7.17 8.65 10.63
N ALA A 188 6.32 8.79 9.62
CA ALA A 188 4.90 8.45 9.68
C ALA A 188 4.65 6.96 9.76
N VAL A 189 5.39 6.16 8.99
CA VAL A 189 5.19 4.71 8.93
C VAL A 189 5.40 4.04 10.29
N GLN A 190 6.31 4.57 11.11
CA GLN A 190 6.60 4.09 12.46
C GLN A 190 5.43 4.30 13.46
N LEU A 191 4.43 5.09 13.09
CA LEU A 191 3.21 5.28 13.88
C LEU A 191 2.14 4.23 13.57
N THR A 192 2.29 3.49 12.46
CA THR A 192 1.34 2.47 12.02
C THR A 192 1.48 1.17 12.82
N VAL A 193 0.46 0.31 12.78
CA VAL A 193 0.45 -0.98 13.49
C VAL A 193 1.42 -1.99 12.85
N GLU A 194 1.53 -1.97 11.53
CA GLU A 194 2.36 -2.89 10.75
C GLU A 194 3.31 -2.08 9.85
N PRO A 195 4.33 -1.40 10.41
CA PRO A 195 5.21 -0.49 9.66
C PRO A 195 5.97 -1.19 8.54
N ASP A 196 6.28 -2.46 8.73
CA ASP A 196 6.96 -3.26 7.74
C ASP A 196 6.02 -3.79 6.65
N GLY A 197 4.69 -3.60 6.74
CA GLY A 197 3.68 -4.15 5.83
C GLY A 197 3.94 -3.87 4.34
N LEU A 198 3.38 -4.72 3.46
CA LEU A 198 3.69 -4.64 2.02
C LEU A 198 3.24 -3.31 1.41
N ARG A 199 2.10 -2.79 1.88
CA ARG A 199 1.57 -1.49 1.45
C ARG A 199 2.62 -0.39 1.60
N TYR A 200 3.20 -0.27 2.79
CA TYR A 200 4.18 0.77 3.09
C TYR A 200 5.53 0.51 2.40
N ALA A 201 5.92 -0.75 2.22
CA ALA A 201 7.11 -1.08 1.43
C ALA A 201 6.97 -0.58 -0.02
N PHE A 202 5.81 -0.78 -0.65
CA PHE A 202 5.55 -0.25 -2.00
C PHE A 202 5.44 1.28 -2.02
N TRP A 203 4.78 1.89 -1.03
CA TRP A 203 4.70 3.35 -0.95
C TRP A 203 6.08 3.99 -0.79
N ARG A 204 6.97 3.37 0.00
CA ARG A 204 8.38 3.77 0.09
C ARG A 204 9.11 3.57 -1.24
N ALA A 205 8.87 2.44 -1.91
CA ALA A 205 9.45 2.17 -3.23
C ALA A 205 8.95 3.18 -4.28
N ARG A 206 7.71 3.68 -4.19
CA ARG A 206 7.24 4.78 -5.04
C ARG A 206 8.12 6.03 -4.90
N ILE A 207 8.52 6.35 -3.67
CA ILE A 207 9.39 7.51 -3.37
C ILE A 207 10.82 7.26 -3.83
N THR A 208 11.33 6.04 -3.64
CA THR A 208 12.77 5.73 -3.76
C THR A 208 13.16 4.92 -5.00
N GLY A 209 12.19 4.47 -5.79
CA GLY A 209 12.36 3.46 -6.82
C GLY A 209 12.45 2.04 -6.27
N GLY A 210 12.63 1.07 -7.18
CA GLY A 210 13.04 -0.29 -6.82
C GLY A 210 11.92 -1.23 -6.35
N ALA A 211 10.65 -0.99 -6.71
CA ALA A 211 9.56 -1.91 -6.35
C ALA A 211 9.79 -3.33 -6.90
N SER A 212 10.55 -3.46 -8.00
CA SER A 212 11.05 -4.73 -8.53
C SER A 212 11.59 -5.71 -7.48
N ALA A 213 12.31 -5.20 -6.47
CA ALA A 213 12.91 -6.01 -5.41
C ALA A 213 11.87 -6.61 -4.44
N LEU A 214 10.65 -6.05 -4.40
CA LEU A 214 9.57 -6.53 -3.54
C LEU A 214 8.86 -7.77 -4.11
N ALA A 215 9.15 -8.19 -5.34
CA ALA A 215 8.46 -9.29 -5.99
C ALA A 215 8.61 -10.62 -5.24
N SER A 216 9.80 -10.93 -4.71
CA SER A 216 10.00 -12.11 -3.86
C SER A 216 9.16 -12.05 -2.60
N ARG A 217 9.12 -10.88 -1.95
CA ARG A 217 8.32 -10.64 -0.76
C ARG A 217 6.81 -10.74 -1.01
N VAL A 218 6.34 -10.30 -2.17
CA VAL A 218 4.95 -10.49 -2.60
C VAL A 218 4.62 -11.97 -2.73
N ARG A 219 5.50 -12.76 -3.37
CA ARG A 219 5.29 -14.19 -3.56
C ARG A 219 5.43 -15.02 -2.28
N ALA A 220 6.18 -14.53 -1.30
CA ALA A 220 6.33 -15.19 0.00
C ALA A 220 4.95 -15.34 0.67
N GLU A 221 4.59 -16.59 1.02
CA GLU A 221 3.23 -16.99 1.40
C GLU A 221 2.62 -16.08 2.49
N GLY A 222 1.46 -15.48 2.17
CA GLY A 222 0.50 -15.02 3.15
C GLY A 222 -0.20 -16.21 3.79
N ALA A 223 -0.45 -16.14 5.11
CA ALA A 223 -1.20 -17.17 5.83
C ALA A 223 -2.43 -17.61 5.01
N ARG A 224 -2.59 -18.92 4.76
CA ARG A 224 -3.50 -19.50 3.74
C ARG A 224 -4.97 -19.09 3.82
N GLU A 225 -5.37 -18.41 4.90
CA GLU A 225 -6.72 -17.92 5.14
C GLU A 225 -6.87 -16.38 5.06
N ASP A 226 -5.79 -15.62 5.06
CA ASP A 226 -5.82 -14.17 5.22
C ASP A 226 -5.40 -13.46 3.92
N THR A 227 -6.35 -12.77 3.28
CA THR A 227 -6.08 -12.04 2.03
C THR A 227 -5.40 -10.70 2.24
N ARG A 228 -5.16 -10.26 3.49
CA ARG A 228 -4.52 -8.96 3.80
C ARG A 228 -3.22 -8.76 3.04
N HIS A 229 -2.36 -9.78 2.97
CA HIS A 229 -1.08 -9.71 2.27
C HIS A 229 -1.22 -9.28 0.80
N VAL A 230 -2.15 -9.91 0.06
CA VAL A 230 -2.40 -9.57 -1.34
C VAL A 230 -3.10 -8.22 -1.48
N ARG A 231 -4.01 -7.88 -0.55
CA ARG A 231 -4.68 -6.58 -0.56
C ARG A 231 -3.71 -5.44 -0.30
N GLU A 232 -2.78 -5.60 0.63
CA GLU A 232 -1.69 -4.64 0.87
C GLU A 232 -0.77 -4.49 -0.34
N ALA A 233 -0.45 -5.59 -1.03
CA ALA A 233 0.33 -5.53 -2.25
C ALA A 233 -0.42 -4.75 -3.36
N LEU A 234 -1.72 -4.99 -3.52
CA LEU A 234 -2.58 -4.29 -4.48
C LEU A 234 -2.71 -2.80 -4.15
N GLU A 235 -2.98 -2.45 -2.89
CA GLU A 235 -3.09 -1.06 -2.45
C GLU A 235 -1.73 -0.33 -2.53
N GLY A 236 -0.65 -1.03 -2.16
CA GLY A 236 0.70 -0.51 -2.23
C GLY A 236 1.16 -0.24 -3.66
N TYR A 237 1.12 -1.27 -4.51
CA TYR A 237 1.55 -1.17 -5.90
C TYR A 237 0.57 -0.34 -6.75
N GLY A 238 -0.71 -0.33 -6.40
CA GLY A 238 -1.72 0.54 -7.02
C GLY A 238 -1.34 2.01 -7.01
N ALA A 239 -0.70 2.51 -5.94
CA ALA A 239 -0.19 3.88 -5.90
C ALA A 239 0.93 4.14 -6.93
N ILE A 240 1.76 3.14 -7.24
CA ILE A 240 2.78 3.23 -8.29
C ILE A 240 2.12 3.19 -9.67
N LEU A 241 1.10 2.34 -9.87
CA LEU A 241 0.35 2.27 -11.12
C LEU A 241 -0.36 3.59 -11.43
N GLU A 242 -1.05 4.15 -10.43
CA GLU A 242 -1.83 5.39 -10.57
C GLU A 242 -0.94 6.62 -10.77
N ARG A 243 0.16 6.72 -10.01
CA ARG A 243 0.90 7.99 -9.86
C ARG A 243 2.34 7.93 -10.34
N GLY A 244 2.80 6.79 -10.80
CA GLY A 244 4.20 6.55 -11.14
C GLY A 244 5.15 6.70 -9.95
N TYR A 245 6.45 6.61 -10.24
CA TYR A 245 7.51 6.91 -9.29
C TYR A 245 7.69 8.42 -9.09
N CYS A 246 8.26 8.79 -7.94
CA CYS A 246 8.67 10.17 -7.69
C CYS A 246 9.83 10.58 -8.63
N PRO A 247 9.88 11.86 -9.05
CA PRO A 247 11.03 12.39 -9.78
C PRO A 247 12.32 12.24 -8.96
N ALA A 248 13.40 11.86 -9.64
CA ALA A 248 14.74 11.77 -9.04
C ALA A 248 15.40 13.15 -8.88
#